data_AF-A0A950GQ06-F1
#
_entry.id   AF-A0A950GQ06-F1
#
_cell.length_a   1.000
_cell.length_b   1.000
_cell.length_c   1.000
_cell.angle_alpha   90.00
_cell.angle_beta   90.00
_cell.angle_gamma   90.00
#
_symmetry.space_group_name_H-M   'P 1'
#
loop_
_entity.id
_entity.type
_entity.pdbx_description
1 polymer ?
#
loop_
_entity_poly.entity_id
_entity_poly.type
_entity_poly.pdbx_seq_one_letter_code
_entity_poly.pdbx_strand_id
1 'polypeptide(L)'
;MEAPHLKRKLVAILAADVAGFSRHMERNESETLAVLSNHRSIIDASIAEYGGRITGTAGDSVLAEFGSVVAAVNCAVQIQQLLVEENSKLEEASRLFLRIGINVGDVMVKDGDIFGDGVNIAARLETLAEPGGICVSRGVRDHLRKHRIVVFDDLGEQKVKNIAQPIRAFRVRMGEAPGAGDADGDSEAGEEFAEDLGPSLPPSTIEDPEVEIAFWDSIKDSDNVAEFEVYLDRYPDGAFSALAKTRRDALLEEPPAQVAQREGEEAVAVELAFWESARDSGDCAELEAYLERYPSGEFVALARARLERLRSEEKNAERNGSSSAEGPEVELAFWDSIKDSGNPEMFRAYLEKYPNGNFAALARINIDASSQ
;
A
#
# COMPACT_ATOMS: atom_id res chain seq x y z
N MET A 1 -25.21 2.12 -18.40
CA MET A 1 -23.93 2.16 -17.69
C MET A 1 -24.00 3.33 -16.74
N GLU A 2 -24.25 3.08 -15.46
CA GLU A 2 -24.01 4.10 -14.43
C GLU A 2 -22.51 4.36 -14.38
N ALA A 3 -22.12 5.62 -14.53
CA ALA A 3 -20.74 6.01 -14.33
C ALA A 3 -20.40 5.78 -12.85
N PRO A 4 -19.33 5.03 -12.52
CA PRO A 4 -18.95 4.82 -11.13
C PRO A 4 -18.75 6.17 -10.43
N HIS A 5 -19.18 6.26 -9.17
CA HIS A 5 -18.97 7.44 -8.34
C HIS A 5 -17.46 7.66 -8.10
N LEU A 6 -16.84 8.46 -8.96
CA LEU A 6 -15.45 8.86 -8.82
C LEU A 6 -15.32 9.92 -7.73
N LYS A 7 -14.65 9.57 -6.62
CA LYS A 7 -14.33 10.52 -5.56
C LYS A 7 -13.21 11.44 -6.04
N ARG A 8 -13.43 12.75 -6.02
CA ARG A 8 -12.41 13.76 -6.33
C ARG A 8 -11.78 14.30 -5.06
N LYS A 9 -10.48 14.58 -5.12
CA LYS A 9 -9.73 15.24 -4.06
C LYS A 9 -8.63 16.12 -4.63
N LEU A 10 -8.33 17.22 -3.94
CA LEU A 10 -7.17 18.04 -4.20
C LEU A 10 -6.00 17.49 -3.37
N VAL A 11 -4.93 17.07 -4.03
CA VAL A 11 -3.74 16.50 -3.35
C VAL A 11 -2.45 17.03 -3.98
N ALA A 12 -1.37 16.96 -3.21
CA ALA A 12 -0.03 17.07 -3.76
C ALA A 12 0.41 15.69 -4.28
N ILE A 13 0.94 15.67 -5.48
CA ILE A 13 1.31 14.46 -6.22
C ILE A 13 2.81 14.53 -6.46
N LEU A 14 3.51 13.49 -6.02
CA LEU A 14 4.94 13.29 -6.23
C LEU A 14 5.11 12.15 -7.22
N ALA A 15 5.74 12.44 -8.35
CA ALA A 15 6.21 11.44 -9.30
C ALA A 15 7.74 11.37 -9.22
N ALA A 16 8.30 10.17 -9.15
CA ALA A 16 9.74 9.97 -9.17
C ALA A 16 10.13 8.83 -10.09
N ASP A 17 11.29 8.93 -10.71
CA ASP A 17 11.81 7.92 -11.64
C ASP A 17 13.35 7.93 -11.66
N VAL A 18 13.96 6.78 -11.98
CA VAL A 18 15.42 6.64 -11.99
C VAL A 18 16.01 7.13 -13.31
N ALA A 19 17.02 7.97 -13.22
CA ALA A 19 17.67 8.52 -14.38
C ALA A 19 18.54 7.49 -15.11
N GLY A 20 18.13 7.12 -16.33
CA GLY A 20 18.91 6.25 -17.20
C GLY A 20 18.87 4.77 -16.80
N PHE A 21 17.82 4.34 -16.10
CA PHE A 21 17.67 2.99 -15.56
C PHE A 21 17.98 1.87 -16.58
N SER A 22 17.47 1.96 -17.81
CA SER A 22 17.73 0.95 -18.86
C SER A 22 19.22 0.77 -19.15
N ARG A 23 20.02 1.84 -19.12
CA ARG A 23 21.47 1.78 -19.34
C ARG A 23 22.21 1.11 -18.18
N HIS A 24 21.74 1.29 -16.95
CA HIS A 24 22.31 0.61 -15.78
C HIS A 24 22.00 -0.89 -15.81
N MET A 25 20.76 -1.26 -16.17
CA MET A 25 20.34 -2.65 -16.36
C MET A 25 21.16 -3.39 -17.43
N GLU A 26 21.45 -2.76 -18.57
CA GLU A 26 22.29 -3.34 -19.62
C GLU A 26 23.74 -3.60 -19.17
N ARG A 27 24.25 -2.78 -18.24
CA ARG A 27 25.64 -2.88 -17.77
C ARG A 27 25.81 -3.96 -16.70
N ASN A 28 24.96 -3.92 -15.67
CA ASN A 28 24.99 -4.89 -14.58
C ASN A 28 23.62 -4.95 -13.90
N GLU A 29 22.80 -5.91 -14.32
CA GLU A 29 21.44 -6.10 -13.83
C GLU A 29 21.38 -6.35 -12.32
N SER A 30 22.17 -7.29 -11.80
CA SER A 30 22.13 -7.69 -10.39
C SER A 30 22.52 -6.55 -9.45
N GLU A 31 23.54 -5.79 -9.81
CA GLU A 31 24.00 -4.64 -9.02
C GLU A 31 22.98 -3.50 -9.07
N THR A 32 22.44 -3.21 -10.26
CA THR A 32 21.42 -2.16 -10.45
C THR A 32 20.17 -2.46 -9.64
N LEU A 33 19.69 -3.71 -9.63
CA LEU A 33 18.53 -4.12 -8.84
C LEU A 33 18.79 -4.04 -7.34
N ALA A 34 20.00 -4.36 -6.88
CA ALA A 34 20.37 -4.24 -5.47
C ALA A 34 20.38 -2.78 -5.01
N VAL A 35 20.99 -1.89 -5.80
CA VAL A 35 21.01 -0.44 -5.51
C VAL A 35 19.60 0.13 -5.58
N LEU A 36 18.81 -0.25 -6.58
CA LEU A 36 17.40 0.17 -6.70
C LEU A 36 16.59 -0.25 -5.47
N SER A 37 16.74 -1.48 -4.99
CA SER A 37 16.04 -1.99 -3.81
C SER A 37 16.37 -1.19 -2.53
N ASN A 38 17.65 -0.86 -2.34
CA ASN A 38 18.08 0.00 -1.23
C ASN A 38 17.46 1.40 -1.32
N HIS A 39 17.54 2.03 -2.51
CA HIS A 39 16.93 3.33 -2.74
C HIS A 39 15.41 3.30 -2.58
N ARG A 40 14.74 2.22 -3.00
CA ARG A 40 13.29 2.04 -2.84
C ARG A 40 12.90 2.03 -1.36
N SER A 41 13.67 1.34 -0.54
CA SER A 41 13.44 1.27 0.91
C SER A 41 13.52 2.67 1.56
N ILE A 42 14.48 3.50 1.13
CA ILE A 42 14.62 4.89 1.59
C ILE A 42 13.45 5.75 1.14
N ILE A 43 13.06 5.64 -0.14
CA ILE A 43 11.95 6.39 -0.72
C ILE A 43 10.64 6.04 0.01
N ASP A 44 10.36 4.75 0.19
CA ASP A 44 9.11 4.29 0.80
C ASP A 44 9.03 4.69 2.29
N ALA A 45 10.14 4.60 3.02
CA ALA A 45 10.22 5.08 4.40
C ALA A 45 10.00 6.60 4.50
N SER A 46 10.65 7.38 3.64
CA SER A 46 10.51 8.84 3.62
C SER A 46 9.09 9.27 3.25
N ILE A 47 8.43 8.58 2.31
CA ILE A 47 7.04 8.87 1.94
C ILE A 47 6.12 8.60 3.13
N ALA A 48 6.29 7.48 3.83
CA ALA A 48 5.49 7.14 4.99
C ALA A 48 5.72 8.12 6.16
N GLU A 49 6.96 8.53 6.42
CA GLU A 49 7.33 9.48 7.48
C GLU A 49 6.61 10.83 7.33
N TYR A 50 6.50 11.33 6.10
CA TYR A 50 5.80 12.59 5.81
C TYR A 50 4.29 12.42 5.58
N GLY A 51 3.71 11.26 5.92
CA GLY A 51 2.28 11.00 5.79
C GLY A 51 1.78 10.89 4.35
N GLY A 52 2.68 10.58 3.41
CA GLY A 52 2.35 10.29 2.03
C GLY A 52 1.83 8.87 1.85
N ARG A 53 1.07 8.65 0.78
CA ARG A 53 0.57 7.33 0.38
C ARG A 53 1.07 7.01 -1.02
N ILE A 54 1.64 5.83 -1.19
CA ILE A 54 2.04 5.33 -2.51
C ILE A 54 0.80 4.80 -3.22
N THR A 55 0.51 5.34 -4.41
CA THR A 55 -0.68 5.02 -5.21
C THR A 55 -0.32 4.29 -6.50
N GLY A 56 0.97 4.01 -6.73
CA GLY A 56 1.41 3.33 -7.94
C GLY A 56 2.92 3.17 -7.97
N THR A 57 3.37 1.99 -8.35
CA THR A 57 4.78 1.65 -8.47
C THR A 57 4.95 0.84 -9.75
N ALA A 58 5.71 1.34 -10.72
CA ALA A 58 5.97 0.62 -11.95
C ALA A 58 7.47 0.58 -12.22
N GLY A 59 8.09 -0.56 -11.90
CA GLY A 59 9.53 -0.76 -12.06
C GLY A 59 10.34 0.18 -11.15
N ASP A 60 11.01 1.14 -11.76
CA ASP A 60 11.84 2.18 -11.15
C ASP A 60 11.07 3.48 -10.83
N SER A 61 9.82 3.58 -11.29
CA SER A 61 8.98 4.74 -11.07
C SER A 61 8.08 4.61 -9.83
N VAL A 62 7.85 5.75 -9.18
CA VAL A 62 7.10 5.89 -7.93
C VAL A 62 6.10 7.02 -8.06
N LEU A 63 4.85 6.74 -7.72
CA LEU A 63 3.80 7.75 -7.61
C LEU A 63 3.24 7.76 -6.19
N ALA A 64 3.29 8.92 -5.55
CA ALA A 64 2.79 9.14 -4.21
C ALA A 64 1.90 10.38 -4.12
N GLU A 65 0.95 10.33 -3.21
CA GLU A 65 0.07 11.45 -2.86
C GLU A 65 0.32 11.92 -1.43
N PHE A 66 0.13 13.22 -1.22
CA PHE A 66 0.25 13.86 0.07
C PHE A 66 -0.93 14.80 0.29
N GLY A 67 -1.41 14.86 1.55
CA GLY A 67 -2.42 15.84 1.97
C GLY A 67 -1.86 17.26 2.10
N SER A 68 -0.53 17.42 2.12
CA SER A 68 0.15 18.71 2.26
C SER A 68 1.24 18.89 1.20
N VAL A 69 1.24 20.06 0.56
CA VAL A 69 2.28 20.46 -0.40
C VAL A 69 3.64 20.59 0.28
N VAL A 70 3.66 21.09 1.52
CA VAL A 70 4.89 21.25 2.30
C VAL A 70 5.49 19.87 2.61
N ALA A 71 4.65 18.91 3.04
CA ALA A 71 5.09 17.55 3.31
C ALA A 71 5.67 16.88 2.06
N ALA A 72 5.02 17.02 0.89
CA ALA A 72 5.52 16.47 -0.37
C ALA A 72 6.90 17.03 -0.75
N VAL A 73 7.10 18.35 -0.62
CA VAL A 73 8.40 18.97 -0.95
C VAL A 73 9.48 18.60 0.05
N ASN A 74 9.18 18.60 1.35
CA ASN A 74 10.15 18.19 2.37
C ASN A 74 10.55 16.71 2.21
N CYS A 75 9.59 15.84 1.89
CA CYS A 75 9.84 14.44 1.55
C CYS A 75 10.80 14.32 0.37
N ALA A 76 10.51 15.02 -0.73
CA ALA A 76 11.40 15.01 -1.89
C ALA A 76 12.81 15.55 -1.59
N VAL A 77 12.90 16.58 -0.73
CA VAL A 77 14.17 17.13 -0.27
C VAL A 77 14.97 16.07 0.50
N GLN A 78 14.35 15.42 1.47
CA GLN A 78 14.98 14.40 2.29
C GLN A 78 15.42 13.20 1.45
N ILE A 79 14.57 12.73 0.53
CA ILE A 79 14.91 11.64 -0.40
C ILE A 79 16.18 11.99 -1.17
N GLN A 80 16.25 13.18 -1.79
CA GLN A 80 17.44 13.55 -2.55
C GLN A 80 18.71 13.61 -1.67
N GLN A 81 18.59 14.11 -0.44
CA GLN A 81 19.72 14.16 0.49
C GLN A 81 20.23 12.76 0.88
N LEU A 82 19.31 11.85 1.24
CA LEU A 82 19.64 10.49 1.61
C LEU A 82 20.23 9.71 0.42
N LEU A 83 19.69 9.89 -0.79
CA LEU A 83 20.22 9.26 -1.99
C LEU A 83 21.61 9.80 -2.37
N VAL A 84 21.91 11.07 -2.10
CA VAL A 84 23.27 11.62 -2.27
C VAL A 84 24.25 10.92 -1.33
N GLU A 85 23.86 10.70 -0.07
CA GLU A 85 24.68 9.99 0.90
C GLU A 85 24.92 8.53 0.47
N GLU A 86 23.89 7.81 0.06
CA GLU A 86 24.02 6.41 -0.40
C GLU A 86 24.85 6.30 -1.67
N ASN A 87 24.63 7.16 -2.66
CA ASN A 87 25.42 7.17 -3.89
C ASN A 87 26.89 7.52 -3.65
N SER A 88 27.22 8.25 -2.57
CA SER A 88 28.62 8.54 -2.21
C SER A 88 29.42 7.30 -1.81
N LYS A 89 28.73 6.25 -1.36
CA LYS A 89 29.30 4.94 -0.96
C LYS A 89 29.52 4.01 -2.16
N LEU A 90 28.97 4.36 -3.32
CA LEU A 90 29.01 3.56 -4.55
C LEU A 90 30.05 4.09 -5.55
N GLU A 91 30.53 3.18 -6.41
CA GLU A 91 31.30 3.56 -7.60
C GLU A 91 30.47 4.43 -8.53
N GLU A 92 31.11 5.38 -9.23
CA GLU A 92 30.43 6.37 -10.07
C GLU A 92 29.53 5.73 -11.15
N ALA A 93 29.92 4.56 -11.67
CA ALA A 93 29.16 3.82 -12.65
C ALA A 93 27.87 3.17 -12.11
N SER A 94 27.79 2.95 -10.80
CA SER A 94 26.71 2.25 -10.12
C SER A 94 25.75 3.20 -9.40
N ARG A 95 26.05 4.51 -9.42
CA ARG A 95 25.20 5.55 -8.83
C ARG A 95 23.90 5.67 -9.60
N LEU A 96 22.77 5.61 -8.88
CA LEU A 96 21.45 5.82 -9.42
C LEU A 96 20.88 7.14 -8.90
N PHE A 97 20.58 8.05 -9.82
CA PHE A 97 20.02 9.35 -9.49
C PHE A 97 18.51 9.33 -9.73
N LEU A 98 17.76 9.85 -8.77
CA LEU A 98 16.31 9.96 -8.87
C LEU A 98 15.93 11.34 -9.40
N ARG A 99 14.99 11.40 -10.35
CA ARG A 99 14.32 12.64 -10.74
C ARG A 99 12.98 12.71 -10.02
N ILE A 100 12.61 13.90 -9.55
CA ILE A 100 11.34 14.10 -8.83
C ILE A 100 10.56 15.25 -9.42
N GLY A 101 9.26 15.04 -9.65
CA GLY A 101 8.28 16.02 -10.09
C GLY A 101 7.13 16.15 -9.09
N ILE A 102 6.79 17.39 -8.70
CA ILE A 102 5.71 17.64 -7.72
C ILE A 102 4.69 18.61 -8.29
N ASN A 103 3.42 18.21 -8.23
CA ASN A 103 2.30 19.06 -8.62
C ASN A 103 1.20 19.03 -7.56
N VAL A 104 0.42 20.10 -7.46
CA VAL A 104 -0.84 20.11 -6.72
C VAL A 104 -1.99 20.19 -7.72
N GLY A 105 -2.99 19.33 -7.58
CA GLY A 105 -4.10 19.30 -8.51
C GLY A 105 -5.22 18.35 -8.12
N ASP A 106 -6.37 18.55 -8.75
CA ASP A 106 -7.53 17.66 -8.57
C ASP A 106 -7.27 16.32 -9.23
N VAL A 107 -7.45 15.25 -8.45
CA VAL A 107 -7.36 13.87 -8.92
C VAL A 107 -8.64 13.11 -8.62
N MET A 108 -8.86 12.07 -9.41
CA MET A 108 -9.94 11.11 -9.25
C MET A 108 -9.36 9.86 -8.61
N VAL A 109 -9.94 9.43 -7.49
CA VAL A 109 -9.54 8.20 -6.80
C VAL A 109 -10.40 7.05 -7.28
N LYS A 110 -9.76 5.96 -7.68
CA LYS A 110 -10.44 4.71 -8.04
C LYS A 110 -9.58 3.53 -7.59
N ASP A 111 -10.19 2.62 -6.81
CA ASP A 111 -9.56 1.37 -6.36
C ASP A 111 -8.21 1.55 -5.61
N GLY A 112 -8.01 2.70 -4.97
CA GLY A 112 -6.77 3.05 -4.26
C GLY A 112 -5.76 3.85 -5.10
N ASP A 113 -5.95 3.91 -6.41
CA ASP A 113 -5.09 4.65 -7.34
C ASP A 113 -5.64 6.06 -7.62
N ILE A 114 -4.75 6.96 -8.08
CA ILE A 114 -5.10 8.32 -8.51
C ILE A 114 -4.96 8.48 -10.02
N PHE A 115 -5.93 9.17 -10.61
CA PHE A 115 -5.98 9.46 -12.04
C PHE A 115 -6.34 10.92 -12.29
N GLY A 116 -5.90 11.45 -13.42
CA GLY A 116 -6.28 12.77 -13.91
C GLY A 116 -5.09 13.59 -14.37
N ASP A 117 -5.39 14.81 -14.81
CA ASP A 117 -4.38 15.71 -15.37
C ASP A 117 -3.29 16.04 -14.34
N GLY A 118 -3.65 16.16 -13.05
CA GLY A 118 -2.68 16.41 -11.98
C GLY A 118 -1.53 15.40 -11.94
N VAL A 119 -1.81 14.12 -12.20
CA VAL A 119 -0.82 13.03 -12.24
C VAL A 119 0.07 13.15 -13.48
N ASN A 120 -0.52 13.42 -14.64
CA ASN A 120 0.20 13.62 -15.90
C ASN A 120 1.16 14.82 -15.81
N ILE A 121 0.77 15.88 -15.10
CA ILE A 121 1.60 17.05 -14.84
C ILE A 121 2.78 16.69 -13.96
N ALA A 122 2.56 15.98 -12.85
CA ALA A 122 3.63 15.55 -11.94
C ALA A 122 4.67 14.69 -12.67
N ALA A 123 4.21 13.70 -13.44
CA ALA A 123 5.09 12.86 -14.26
C ALA A 123 5.86 13.69 -15.30
N ARG A 124 5.24 14.69 -15.91
CA ARG A 124 5.97 15.58 -16.83
C ARG A 124 7.03 16.42 -16.11
N LEU A 125 6.73 16.93 -14.93
CA LEU A 125 7.70 17.70 -14.13
C LEU A 125 8.90 16.83 -13.73
N GLU A 126 8.68 15.55 -13.43
CA GLU A 126 9.74 14.59 -13.17
C GLU A 126 10.69 14.49 -14.38
N THR A 127 10.16 14.33 -15.60
CA THR A 127 11.01 14.25 -16.81
C THR A 127 11.80 15.53 -17.11
N LEU A 128 11.38 16.68 -16.56
CA LEU A 128 12.07 17.96 -16.70
C LEU A 128 13.14 18.18 -15.63
N ALA A 129 13.11 17.39 -14.55
CA ALA A 129 14.12 17.45 -13.52
C ALA A 129 15.46 16.91 -14.05
N GLU A 130 16.54 17.55 -13.64
CA GLU A 130 17.88 16.99 -13.83
C GLU A 130 18.06 15.76 -12.92
N PRO A 131 18.96 14.81 -13.22
CA PRO A 131 19.25 13.69 -12.34
C PRO A 131 19.64 14.18 -10.93
N GLY A 132 18.94 13.73 -9.90
CA GLY A 132 19.10 14.22 -8.52
C GLY A 132 18.38 15.55 -8.23
N GLY A 133 17.61 16.05 -9.18
CA GLY A 133 16.86 17.30 -9.09
C GLY A 133 15.39 17.11 -8.72
N ILE A 134 14.77 18.22 -8.33
CA ILE A 134 13.33 18.30 -8.05
C ILE A 134 12.74 19.44 -8.87
N CYS A 135 11.65 19.14 -9.58
CA CYS A 135 10.86 20.11 -10.32
C CYS A 135 9.45 20.21 -9.75
N VAL A 136 8.93 21.43 -9.65
CA VAL A 136 7.61 21.70 -9.09
C VAL A 136 6.76 22.58 -10.00
N SER A 137 5.44 22.46 -9.89
CA SER A 137 4.52 23.35 -10.60
C SER A 137 4.41 24.72 -9.91
N ARG A 138 3.86 25.70 -10.63
CA ARG A 138 3.51 27.02 -10.06
C ARG A 138 2.64 26.91 -8.80
N GLY A 139 1.66 26.00 -8.79
CA GLY A 139 0.75 25.82 -7.66
C GLY A 139 1.50 25.39 -6.39
N VAL A 140 2.50 24.54 -6.53
CA VAL A 140 3.37 24.11 -5.42
C VAL A 140 4.25 25.26 -4.93
N ARG A 141 4.91 25.96 -5.86
CA ARG A 141 5.74 27.14 -5.54
C ARG A 141 4.94 28.20 -4.77
N ASP A 142 3.70 28.48 -5.20
CA ASP A 142 2.89 29.54 -4.61
C ASP A 142 2.47 29.24 -3.17
N HIS A 143 2.25 27.96 -2.82
CA HIS A 143 2.04 27.54 -1.44
C HIS A 143 3.31 27.63 -0.58
N LEU A 144 4.49 27.60 -1.20
CA LEU A 144 5.80 27.64 -0.53
C LEU A 144 6.48 29.02 -0.54
N ARG A 145 5.85 30.05 -1.12
CA ARG A 145 6.40 31.42 -1.20
C ARG A 145 6.85 32.02 0.14
N LYS A 146 6.22 31.60 1.25
CA LYS A 146 6.56 32.08 2.61
C LYS A 146 7.57 31.18 3.34
N HIS A 147 7.95 30.04 2.75
CA HIS A 147 8.83 29.04 3.34
C HIS A 147 10.28 29.30 2.92
N ARG A 148 11.09 29.90 3.80
CA ARG A 148 12.44 30.44 3.48
C ARG A 148 13.55 29.40 3.22
N ILE A 149 13.23 28.11 3.23
CA ILE A 149 14.22 27.03 3.19
C ILE A 149 14.54 26.61 1.74
N VAL A 150 13.68 26.94 0.78
CA VAL A 150 13.76 26.39 -0.59
C VAL A 150 13.84 27.52 -1.61
N VAL A 151 14.87 27.51 -2.44
CA VAL A 151 15.04 28.46 -3.55
C VAL A 151 14.49 27.83 -4.82
N PHE A 152 13.76 28.61 -5.62
CA PHE A 152 13.14 28.16 -6.86
C PHE A 152 13.73 28.87 -8.07
N ASP A 153 14.26 28.11 -9.03
CA ASP A 153 14.62 28.63 -10.35
C ASP A 153 13.48 28.43 -11.33
N ASP A 154 13.13 29.48 -12.06
CA ASP A 154 12.09 29.43 -13.07
C ASP A 154 12.59 28.75 -14.35
N LEU A 155 11.96 27.64 -14.73
CA LEU A 155 12.24 26.92 -15.97
C LEU A 155 11.31 27.34 -17.13
N GLY A 156 10.50 28.38 -16.91
CA GLY A 156 9.57 28.91 -17.89
C GLY A 156 8.35 28.02 -18.13
N GLU A 157 7.64 28.33 -19.21
CA GLU A 157 6.40 27.63 -19.59
C GLU A 157 6.70 26.38 -20.42
N GLN A 158 6.15 25.25 -19.96
CA GLN A 158 6.34 23.93 -20.53
C GLN A 158 5.02 23.42 -21.10
N LYS A 159 5.02 23.09 -22.40
CA LYS A 159 3.85 22.49 -23.05
C LYS A 159 3.83 20.99 -22.78
N VAL A 160 2.75 20.52 -22.18
CA VAL A 160 2.53 19.09 -21.90
C VAL A 160 1.55 18.54 -22.93
N LYS A 161 1.83 17.33 -23.45
CA LYS A 161 0.86 16.63 -24.31
C LYS A 161 -0.44 16.45 -23.51
N ASN A 162 -1.58 16.73 -24.13
CA ASN A 162 -2.93 16.61 -23.57
C ASN A 162 -3.33 17.63 -22.50
N ILE A 163 -2.62 18.76 -22.36
CA ILE A 163 -3.00 19.87 -21.48
C ILE A 163 -3.10 21.15 -22.29
N ALA A 164 -4.26 21.82 -22.22
CA ALA A 164 -4.56 23.00 -23.04
C ALA A 164 -3.72 24.23 -22.68
N GLN A 165 -3.35 24.38 -21.40
CA GLN A 165 -2.56 25.50 -20.91
C GLN A 165 -1.11 25.06 -20.61
N PRO A 166 -0.10 25.84 -21.02
CA PRO A 166 1.28 25.55 -20.66
C PRO A 166 1.48 25.68 -19.15
N ILE A 167 2.35 24.84 -18.61
CA ILE A 167 2.60 24.75 -17.18
C ILE A 167 3.94 25.38 -16.89
N ARG A 168 3.97 26.37 -15.99
CA ARG A 168 5.22 26.95 -15.55
C ARG A 168 5.88 26.05 -14.52
N ALA A 169 7.08 25.60 -14.83
CA ALA A 169 7.86 24.69 -13.99
C ALA A 169 8.95 25.44 -13.24
N PHE A 170 9.27 24.98 -12.04
CA PHE A 170 10.33 25.54 -11.21
C PHE A 170 11.25 24.43 -10.73
N ARG A 171 12.56 24.66 -10.75
CA ARG A 171 13.54 23.78 -10.13
C ARG A 171 13.72 24.19 -8.68
N VAL A 172 13.79 23.21 -7.79
CA VAL A 172 14.16 23.42 -6.39
C VAL A 172 15.67 23.32 -6.25
N ARG A 173 16.30 24.36 -5.68
CA ARG A 173 17.70 24.33 -5.25
C ARG A 173 17.79 24.12 -3.74
N MET A 174 18.61 23.15 -3.33
CA MET A 174 19.01 22.92 -1.96
C MET A 174 20.28 23.73 -1.68
N GLY A 175 20.18 24.81 -0.90
CA GLY A 175 21.32 25.66 -0.57
C GLY A 175 20.98 27.14 -0.55
N GLU A 176 21.73 27.85 0.28
CA GLU A 176 21.59 29.25 0.71
C GLU A 176 21.09 30.22 -0.38
N ALA A 177 20.23 31.15 0.04
CA ALA A 177 19.72 32.23 -0.80
C ALA A 177 20.88 32.84 -1.61
N PRO A 178 20.71 33.08 -2.92
CA PRO A 178 21.78 33.66 -3.72
C PRO A 178 22.14 35.01 -3.11
N GLY A 179 23.39 35.12 -2.66
CA GLY A 179 24.01 36.39 -2.34
C GLY A 179 23.87 37.32 -3.54
N ALA A 180 23.45 38.55 -3.27
CA ALA A 180 23.44 39.63 -4.23
C ALA A 180 24.80 39.71 -4.94
N GLY A 181 24.80 39.50 -6.25
CA GLY A 181 25.98 39.53 -7.09
C GLY A 181 25.59 39.54 -8.56
N ASP A 182 25.65 40.73 -9.12
CA ASP A 182 25.74 41.07 -10.54
C ASP A 182 24.45 41.06 -11.38
N ALA A 183 23.72 42.17 -11.29
CA ALA A 183 22.93 42.70 -12.40
C ALA A 183 23.13 44.23 -12.49
N ASP A 184 24.17 44.62 -13.23
CA ASP A 184 24.29 45.96 -13.81
C ASP A 184 23.35 46.07 -15.03
N GLY A 185 22.55 47.15 -15.09
CA GLY A 185 22.07 47.73 -16.36
C GLY A 185 20.56 47.96 -16.52
N ASP A 186 20.11 49.12 -16.02
CA ASP A 186 19.06 50.04 -16.53
C ASP A 186 17.60 49.54 -16.71
N SER A 187 16.65 49.99 -15.87
CA SER A 187 15.84 51.26 -15.89
C SER A 187 14.46 51.00 -16.55
N GLU A 188 13.29 51.49 -16.13
CA GLU A 188 12.86 52.63 -15.30
C GLU A 188 11.48 52.36 -14.64
N ALA A 189 11.32 53.01 -13.48
CA ALA A 189 10.14 53.75 -12.98
C ALA A 189 8.81 53.03 -12.67
N GLY A 190 8.51 53.01 -11.37
CA GLY A 190 7.19 52.80 -10.77
C GLY A 190 7.22 52.93 -9.24
N GLU A 191 7.56 54.13 -8.74
CA GLU A 191 7.27 54.67 -7.40
C GLU A 191 5.79 54.42 -7.02
N GLU A 192 5.30 54.18 -5.79
CA GLU A 192 5.70 54.30 -4.38
C GLU A 192 4.73 53.36 -3.61
N PHE A 193 5.10 52.64 -2.55
CA PHE A 193 4.99 53.09 -1.16
C PHE A 193 5.91 52.23 -0.29
N ALA A 194 6.87 52.89 0.38
CA ALA A 194 7.66 52.32 1.47
C ALA A 194 7.57 53.27 2.67
N GLU A 195 7.00 52.76 3.77
CA GLU A 195 7.29 53.11 5.16
C GLU A 195 7.21 51.76 5.90
N ASP A 196 8.33 51.08 6.14
CA ASP A 196 9.38 51.27 7.16
C ASP A 196 8.97 50.79 8.57
N LEU A 197 9.91 50.05 9.19
CA LEU A 197 9.96 49.47 10.54
C LEU A 197 9.24 48.11 10.70
N GLY A 198 9.93 46.96 10.66
CA GLY A 198 10.74 46.50 11.79
C GLY A 198 11.26 45.04 11.64
N PRO A 199 12.02 44.53 12.63
CA PRO A 199 13.27 43.80 12.40
C PRO A 199 13.18 42.29 12.65
N SER A 200 14.28 41.56 12.40
CA SER A 200 14.56 40.34 13.17
C SER A 200 14.41 40.65 14.65
N LEU A 201 13.94 39.73 15.50
CA LEU A 201 14.28 39.65 16.93
C LEU A 201 13.57 38.41 17.57
N PRO A 202 14.06 37.95 18.73
CA PRO A 202 14.03 36.57 19.22
C PRO A 202 12.81 36.34 20.16
N PRO A 203 12.73 35.30 21.02
CA PRO A 203 11.49 34.95 21.71
C PRO A 203 11.26 35.92 22.88
N SER A 204 10.22 36.76 22.80
CA SER A 204 9.63 37.43 23.97
C SER A 204 8.40 38.26 23.60
N THR A 205 7.27 37.96 24.26
CA THR A 205 6.13 38.85 24.60
C THR A 205 5.77 39.95 23.59
N ILE A 206 4.77 39.74 22.74
CA ILE A 206 4.13 40.81 21.96
C ILE A 206 2.64 40.86 22.32
N GLU A 207 2.27 41.91 23.05
CA GLU A 207 0.92 42.25 23.53
C GLU A 207 0.03 42.87 22.41
N ASP A 208 0.09 42.37 21.18
CA ASP A 208 -0.76 42.88 20.09
C ASP A 208 -1.95 41.92 19.82
N PRO A 209 -3.18 42.29 20.23
CA PRO A 209 -4.37 41.46 20.06
C PRO A 209 -4.67 41.15 18.58
N GLU A 210 -4.32 42.04 17.64
CA GLU A 210 -4.63 41.83 16.21
C GLU A 210 -3.82 40.67 15.62
N VAL A 211 -2.57 40.50 16.07
CA VAL A 211 -1.69 39.42 15.63
C VAL A 211 -2.14 38.08 16.20
N GLU A 212 -2.53 38.06 17.47
CA GLU A 212 -3.08 36.85 18.09
C GLU A 212 -4.40 36.42 17.41
N ILE A 213 -5.30 37.37 17.12
CA ILE A 213 -6.56 37.13 16.42
C ILE A 213 -6.30 36.56 15.02
N ALA A 214 -5.37 37.15 14.27
CA ALA A 214 -5.03 36.67 12.92
C ALA A 214 -4.43 35.25 12.94
N PHE A 215 -3.60 34.94 13.95
CA PHE A 215 -3.07 33.59 14.14
C PHE A 215 -4.19 32.62 14.49
N TRP A 216 -5.02 32.96 15.47
CA TRP A 216 -6.15 32.11 15.90
C TRP A 216 -7.13 31.85 14.76
N ASP A 217 -7.48 32.86 13.96
CA ASP A 217 -8.37 32.72 12.80
C ASP A 217 -7.83 31.74 11.76
N SER A 218 -6.50 31.61 11.66
CA SER A 218 -5.85 30.67 10.75
C SER A 218 -5.85 29.21 11.22
N ILE A 219 -6.00 28.94 12.52
CA ILE A 219 -5.89 27.59 13.08
C ILE A 219 -7.16 27.07 13.77
N LYS A 220 -8.14 27.92 14.09
CA LYS A 220 -9.33 27.56 14.90
C LYS A 220 -10.16 26.38 14.35
N ASP A 221 -10.14 26.20 13.03
CA ASP A 221 -10.87 25.15 12.30
C ASP A 221 -9.95 23.99 11.85
N SER A 222 -8.70 23.97 12.31
CA SER A 222 -7.75 22.91 12.04
C SER A 222 -8.07 21.65 12.83
N ASP A 223 -7.76 20.49 12.25
CA ASP A 223 -7.80 19.18 12.91
C ASP A 223 -6.38 18.70 13.29
N ASN A 224 -5.39 19.59 13.22
CA ASN A 224 -3.99 19.31 13.55
C ASN A 224 -3.65 19.74 14.99
N VAL A 225 -3.43 18.75 15.87
CA VAL A 225 -3.03 18.95 17.28
C VAL A 225 -1.80 19.86 17.42
N ALA A 226 -0.80 19.70 16.55
CA ALA A 226 0.47 20.42 16.64
C ALA A 226 0.31 21.94 16.39
N GLU A 227 -0.67 22.35 15.59
CA GLU A 227 -0.95 23.78 15.36
C GLU A 227 -1.51 24.46 16.61
N PHE A 228 -2.35 23.76 17.37
CA PHE A 228 -2.82 24.23 18.67
C PHE A 228 -1.70 24.24 19.71
N GLU A 229 -0.77 23.29 19.69
CA GLU A 229 0.42 23.31 20.56
C GLU A 229 1.32 24.51 20.28
N VAL A 230 1.60 24.80 19.01
CA VAL A 230 2.39 25.98 18.61
C VAL A 230 1.70 27.28 19.01
N TYR A 231 0.37 27.36 18.89
CA TYR A 231 -0.37 28.52 19.38
C TYR A 231 -0.28 28.67 20.90
N LEU A 232 -0.36 27.57 21.65
CA LEU A 232 -0.26 27.59 23.12
C LEU A 232 1.15 27.88 23.63
N ASP A 233 2.19 27.46 22.90
CA ASP A 233 3.58 27.81 23.21
C ASP A 233 3.85 29.30 22.97
N ARG A 234 3.25 29.84 21.89
CA ARG A 234 3.40 31.24 21.50
C ARG A 234 2.52 32.21 22.30
N TYR A 235 1.32 31.79 22.68
CA TYR A 235 0.32 32.57 23.41
C TYR A 235 -0.24 31.79 24.62
N PRO A 236 0.60 31.47 25.63
CA PRO A 236 0.20 30.64 26.77
C PRO A 236 -0.95 31.24 27.59
N ASP A 237 -0.98 32.58 27.70
CA ASP A 237 -2.02 33.37 28.35
C ASP A 237 -2.89 34.16 27.34
N GLY A 238 -2.88 33.75 26.07
CA GLY A 238 -3.63 34.41 24.99
C GLY A 238 -5.15 34.33 25.18
N ALA A 239 -5.89 35.25 24.56
CA ALA A 239 -7.34 35.33 24.57
C ALA A 239 -8.03 34.02 24.12
N PHE A 240 -7.40 33.22 23.26
CA PHE A 240 -7.95 31.94 22.78
C PHE A 240 -7.22 30.70 23.31
N SER A 241 -6.29 30.84 24.26
CA SER A 241 -5.54 29.74 24.87
C SER A 241 -6.45 28.64 25.48
N ALA A 242 -7.57 29.03 26.10
CA ALA A 242 -8.55 28.08 26.63
C ALA A 242 -9.22 27.26 25.51
N LEU A 243 -9.62 27.92 24.42
CA LEU A 243 -10.26 27.27 23.27
C LEU A 243 -9.28 26.35 22.53
N ALA A 244 -8.03 26.78 22.37
CA ALA A 244 -6.97 25.98 21.76
C ALA A 244 -6.68 24.71 22.57
N LYS A 245 -6.62 24.79 23.91
CA LYS A 245 -6.48 23.60 24.79
C LYS A 245 -7.65 22.64 24.60
N THR A 246 -8.89 23.14 24.65
CA THR A 246 -10.08 22.30 24.46
C THR A 246 -10.11 21.62 23.09
N ARG A 247 -9.73 22.33 22.02
CA ARG A 247 -9.73 21.77 20.67
C ARG A 247 -8.61 20.74 20.49
N ARG A 248 -7.41 21.01 21.01
CA ARG A 248 -6.29 20.06 21.06
C ARG A 248 -6.67 18.78 21.79
N ASP A 249 -7.25 18.90 22.98
CA ASP A 249 -7.61 17.75 23.81
C ASP A 249 -8.71 16.91 23.14
N ALA A 250 -9.69 17.56 22.49
CA ALA A 250 -10.72 16.87 21.70
C ALA A 250 -10.17 16.15 20.45
N LEU A 251 -9.04 16.59 19.90
CA LEU A 251 -8.35 15.94 18.78
C LEU A 251 -7.40 14.82 19.24
N LEU A 252 -6.92 14.88 20.48
CA LEU A 252 -6.14 13.81 21.12
C LEU A 252 -7.04 12.68 21.64
N GLU A 253 -8.29 12.97 21.99
CA GLU A 253 -9.27 11.94 22.30
C GLU A 253 -9.75 11.25 21.00
N GLU A 254 -9.23 10.04 20.74
CA GLU A 254 -9.68 9.23 19.62
C GLU A 254 -11.21 8.95 19.73
N PRO A 255 -11.99 9.12 18.64
CA PRO A 255 -13.42 8.82 18.69
C PRO A 255 -13.63 7.35 19.04
N PRO A 256 -14.54 7.01 19.98
CA PRO A 256 -14.74 5.62 20.43
C PRO A 256 -15.14 4.67 19.29
N ALA A 257 -15.69 5.19 18.19
CA ALA A 257 -15.99 4.43 16.99
C ALA A 257 -14.75 3.98 16.20
N GLN A 258 -13.66 4.75 16.21
CA GLN A 258 -12.42 4.43 15.49
C GLN A 258 -11.58 3.41 16.28
N VAL A 259 -11.53 3.55 17.61
CA VAL A 259 -10.92 2.56 18.51
C VAL A 259 -11.63 1.20 18.37
N ALA A 260 -12.96 1.19 18.44
CA ALA A 260 -13.74 -0.04 18.29
C ALA A 260 -13.63 -0.68 16.90
N GLN A 261 -13.47 0.11 15.83
CA GLN A 261 -13.24 -0.41 14.48
C GLN A 261 -11.87 -1.08 14.36
N ARG A 262 -10.82 -0.44 14.88
CA ARG A 262 -9.47 -1.00 14.86
C ARG A 262 -9.34 -2.27 15.69
N GLU A 263 -9.91 -2.27 16.91
CA GLU A 263 -9.98 -3.47 17.76
C GLU A 263 -10.79 -4.59 17.10
N GLY A 264 -11.87 -4.24 16.37
CA GLY A 264 -12.64 -5.19 15.57
C GLY A 264 -11.85 -5.79 14.42
N GLU A 265 -11.14 -4.96 13.65
CA GLU A 265 -10.29 -5.40 12.53
C GLU A 265 -9.12 -6.28 13.00
N GLU A 266 -8.49 -5.92 14.12
CA GLU A 266 -7.39 -6.69 14.70
C GLU A 266 -7.90 -8.03 15.28
N ALA A 267 -9.07 -8.05 15.92
CA ALA A 267 -9.72 -9.28 16.36
C ALA A 267 -10.06 -10.23 15.19
N VAL A 268 -10.58 -9.69 14.09
CA VAL A 268 -10.88 -10.48 12.87
C VAL A 268 -9.60 -10.97 12.20
N ALA A 269 -8.52 -10.18 12.18
CA ALA A 269 -7.23 -10.60 11.64
C ALA A 269 -6.59 -11.76 12.45
N VAL A 270 -6.69 -11.69 13.78
CA VAL A 270 -6.24 -12.77 14.68
C VAL A 270 -7.08 -14.03 14.52
N GLU A 271 -8.41 -13.87 14.36
CA GLU A 271 -9.30 -14.98 14.07
C GLU A 271 -8.98 -15.65 12.72
N LEU A 272 -8.78 -14.86 11.66
CA LEU A 272 -8.45 -15.34 10.32
C LEU A 272 -7.16 -16.16 10.32
N ALA A 273 -6.11 -15.69 10.98
CA ALA A 273 -4.84 -16.40 11.06
C ALA A 273 -4.99 -17.79 11.74
N PHE A 274 -5.80 -17.89 12.79
CA PHE A 274 -6.09 -19.16 13.43
C PHE A 274 -6.95 -20.06 12.55
N TRP A 275 -7.98 -19.48 11.90
CA TRP A 275 -8.86 -20.21 10.99
C TRP A 275 -8.09 -20.79 9.79
N GLU A 276 -7.16 -20.05 9.19
CA GLU A 276 -6.35 -20.56 8.08
C GLU A 276 -5.54 -21.80 8.48
N SER A 277 -4.99 -21.82 9.71
CA SER A 277 -4.31 -23.00 10.25
C SER A 277 -5.26 -24.18 10.43
N ALA A 278 -6.45 -23.95 11.01
CA ALA A 278 -7.40 -25.01 11.31
C ALA A 278 -8.14 -25.54 10.07
N ARG A 279 -8.40 -24.68 9.06
CA ARG A 279 -9.15 -25.02 7.84
C ARG A 279 -8.47 -26.11 7.01
N ASP A 280 -7.15 -26.00 6.90
CA ASP A 280 -6.34 -26.88 6.07
C ASP A 280 -5.93 -28.15 6.82
N SER A 281 -6.24 -28.22 8.13
CA SER A 281 -6.11 -29.44 8.93
C SER A 281 -7.15 -30.50 8.51
N GLY A 282 -6.74 -31.76 8.61
CA GLY A 282 -7.62 -32.92 8.51
C GLY A 282 -8.12 -33.40 9.88
N ASP A 283 -7.90 -32.63 10.94
CA ASP A 283 -8.13 -33.05 12.33
C ASP A 283 -9.40 -32.40 12.90
N CYS A 284 -10.32 -33.24 13.38
CA CYS A 284 -11.52 -32.80 14.08
C CYS A 284 -11.19 -31.97 15.34
N ALA A 285 -10.09 -32.28 16.04
CA ALA A 285 -9.73 -31.61 17.29
C ALA A 285 -9.33 -30.14 17.10
N GLU A 286 -8.66 -29.80 16.00
CA GLU A 286 -8.24 -28.41 15.71
C GLU A 286 -9.43 -27.52 15.35
N LEU A 287 -10.42 -28.07 14.64
CA LEU A 287 -11.67 -27.37 14.32
C LEU A 287 -12.56 -27.19 15.56
N GLU A 288 -12.58 -28.15 16.48
CA GLU A 288 -13.25 -28.02 17.77
C GLU A 288 -12.60 -26.94 18.65
N ALA A 289 -11.26 -26.92 18.70
CA ALA A 289 -10.52 -25.89 19.43
C ALA A 289 -10.77 -24.48 18.86
N TYR A 290 -10.88 -24.33 17.54
CA TYR A 290 -11.29 -23.08 16.91
C TYR A 290 -12.71 -22.65 17.35
N LEU A 291 -13.68 -23.58 17.35
CA LEU A 291 -15.06 -23.31 17.74
C LEU A 291 -15.22 -22.96 19.23
N GLU A 292 -14.40 -23.54 20.10
CA GLU A 292 -14.35 -23.17 21.52
C GLU A 292 -13.72 -21.79 21.75
N ARG A 293 -12.68 -21.47 20.97
CA ARG A 293 -11.94 -20.20 21.11
C ARG A 293 -12.67 -19.01 20.51
N TYR A 294 -13.42 -19.22 19.42
CA TYR A 294 -14.17 -18.18 18.71
C TYR A 294 -15.63 -18.59 18.52
N PRO A 295 -16.45 -18.67 19.60
CA PRO A 295 -17.82 -19.20 19.52
C PRO A 295 -18.78 -18.33 18.71
N SER A 296 -18.45 -17.05 18.51
CA SER A 296 -19.18 -16.07 17.69
C SER A 296 -18.33 -15.50 16.55
N GLY A 297 -17.25 -16.19 16.17
CA GLY A 297 -16.36 -15.77 15.10
C GLY A 297 -16.97 -15.86 13.71
N GLU A 298 -16.42 -15.12 12.75
CA GLU A 298 -16.92 -15.08 11.37
C GLU A 298 -16.86 -16.44 10.66
N PHE A 299 -15.89 -17.31 11.01
CA PHE A 299 -15.69 -18.59 10.33
C PHE A 299 -16.32 -19.80 11.07
N VAL A 300 -17.09 -19.57 12.15
CA VAL A 300 -17.79 -20.63 12.91
C VAL A 300 -18.66 -21.52 12.03
N ALA A 301 -19.40 -20.91 11.10
CA ALA A 301 -20.28 -21.66 10.19
C ALA A 301 -19.48 -22.60 9.27
N LEU A 302 -18.32 -22.14 8.78
CA LEU A 302 -17.43 -22.91 7.92
C LEU A 302 -16.73 -24.03 8.69
N ALA A 303 -16.26 -23.74 9.91
CA ALA A 303 -15.64 -24.73 10.80
C ALA A 303 -16.58 -25.89 11.14
N ARG A 304 -17.84 -25.59 11.50
CA ARG A 304 -18.87 -26.61 11.77
C ARG A 304 -19.14 -27.50 10.56
N ALA A 305 -19.26 -26.89 9.38
CA ALA A 305 -19.49 -27.63 8.14
C ALA A 305 -18.32 -28.56 7.77
N ARG A 306 -17.08 -28.14 8.07
CA ARG A 306 -15.88 -28.96 7.85
C ARG A 306 -15.78 -30.12 8.84
N LEU A 307 -16.04 -29.85 10.13
CA LEU A 307 -16.02 -30.85 11.19
C LEU A 307 -17.02 -31.99 10.95
N GLU A 308 -18.24 -31.65 10.53
CA GLU A 308 -19.26 -32.66 10.20
C GLU A 308 -18.81 -33.56 9.04
N ARG A 309 -18.14 -32.99 8.04
CA ARG A 309 -17.61 -33.76 6.91
C ARG A 309 -16.53 -34.75 7.37
N LEU A 310 -15.57 -34.31 8.17
CA LEU A 310 -14.50 -35.17 8.67
C LEU A 310 -15.04 -36.32 9.54
N ARG A 311 -15.97 -36.03 10.46
CA ARG A 311 -16.63 -37.08 11.26
C ARG A 311 -17.42 -38.07 10.41
N SER A 312 -18.05 -37.61 9.33
CA SER A 312 -18.75 -38.50 8.39
C SER A 312 -17.78 -39.39 7.60
N GLU A 313 -16.60 -38.87 7.27
CA GLU A 313 -15.51 -39.61 6.61
C GLU A 313 -14.89 -40.64 7.56
N GLU A 314 -14.62 -40.29 8.82
CA GLU A 314 -14.15 -41.21 9.87
C GLU A 314 -15.16 -42.33 10.12
N LYS A 315 -16.45 -42.01 10.25
CA LYS A 315 -17.51 -43.00 10.48
C LYS A 315 -17.71 -43.93 9.28
N ASN A 316 -17.50 -43.44 8.06
CA ASN A 316 -17.49 -44.26 6.85
C ASN A 316 -16.23 -45.14 6.77
N ALA A 317 -15.07 -44.63 7.18
CA ALA A 317 -13.83 -45.40 7.27
C ALA A 317 -13.93 -46.53 8.32
N GLU A 318 -14.53 -46.27 9.48
CA GLU A 318 -14.80 -47.28 10.52
C GLU A 318 -15.84 -48.33 10.06
N ARG A 319 -16.88 -47.90 9.33
CA ARG A 319 -17.84 -48.83 8.71
C ARG A 319 -17.19 -49.72 7.65
N ASN A 320 -16.25 -49.18 6.88
CA ASN A 320 -15.49 -49.95 5.89
C ASN A 320 -14.38 -50.81 6.54
N GLY A 321 -13.93 -50.48 7.75
CA GLY A 321 -12.90 -51.20 8.51
C GLY A 321 -13.39 -52.43 9.30
N SER A 322 -14.70 -52.63 9.46
CA SER A 322 -15.27 -53.73 10.27
C SER A 322 -15.87 -54.89 9.46
N SER A 323 -15.55 -55.04 8.17
CA SER A 323 -15.87 -56.24 7.37
C SER A 323 -14.64 -57.13 7.22
N SER A 324 -14.38 -57.97 8.23
CA SER A 324 -13.35 -59.00 8.17
C SER A 324 -13.80 -60.22 7.36
N ALA A 325 -13.35 -60.31 6.10
CA ALA A 325 -12.80 -61.52 5.44
C ALA A 325 -12.71 -61.26 3.92
N GLU A 326 -11.47 -61.07 3.42
CA GLU A 326 -11.08 -60.95 2.00
C GLU A 326 -11.93 -60.00 1.15
N GLY A 327 -11.46 -58.75 0.99
CA GLY A 327 -12.16 -57.69 0.25
C GLY A 327 -12.41 -58.00 -1.23
N PRO A 328 -13.28 -57.20 -1.89
CA PRO A 328 -13.73 -57.43 -3.27
C PRO A 328 -12.60 -57.42 -4.30
N GLU A 329 -11.45 -56.83 -4.00
CA GLU A 329 -10.27 -56.86 -4.88
C GLU A 329 -9.61 -58.24 -4.97
N VAL A 330 -9.60 -59.02 -3.88
CA VAL A 330 -9.04 -60.38 -3.87
C VAL A 330 -9.96 -61.35 -4.59
N GLU A 331 -11.27 -61.17 -4.41
CA GLU A 331 -12.29 -61.91 -5.15
C GLU A 331 -12.22 -61.59 -6.66
N LEU A 332 -12.09 -60.31 -7.02
CA LEU A 332 -11.94 -59.85 -8.40
C LEU A 332 -10.67 -60.42 -9.05
N ALA A 333 -9.52 -60.38 -8.36
CA ALA A 333 -8.27 -60.93 -8.88
C ALA A 333 -8.36 -62.45 -9.12
N PHE A 334 -9.03 -63.17 -8.23
CA PHE A 334 -9.28 -64.60 -8.41
C PHE A 334 -10.23 -64.85 -9.59
N TRP A 335 -11.30 -64.07 -9.71
CA TRP A 335 -12.25 -64.17 -10.81
C TRP A 335 -11.59 -63.87 -12.17
N ASP A 336 -10.76 -62.84 -12.25
CA ASP A 336 -10.05 -62.43 -13.46
C ASP A 336 -9.09 -63.52 -13.95
N SER A 337 -8.49 -64.29 -13.01
CA SER A 337 -7.64 -65.43 -13.32
C SER A 337 -8.39 -66.64 -13.89
N ILE A 338 -9.71 -66.75 -13.68
CA ILE A 338 -10.47 -67.95 -14.07
C ILE A 338 -11.53 -67.71 -15.15
N LYS A 339 -11.98 -66.46 -15.33
CA LYS A 339 -13.12 -66.12 -16.22
C LYS A 339 -12.94 -66.58 -17.67
N ASP A 340 -11.70 -66.60 -18.15
CA ASP A 340 -11.36 -66.99 -19.54
C ASP A 340 -10.82 -68.43 -19.63
N SER A 341 -10.78 -69.17 -18.51
CA SER A 341 -10.18 -70.51 -18.47
C SER A 341 -11.03 -71.58 -19.17
N GLY A 342 -12.33 -71.35 -19.33
CA GLY A 342 -13.27 -72.32 -19.91
C GLY A 342 -13.37 -73.65 -19.16
N ASN A 343 -12.80 -73.75 -17.94
CA ASN A 343 -12.74 -74.99 -17.18
C ASN A 343 -13.80 -75.00 -16.05
N PRO A 344 -14.80 -75.90 -16.09
CA PRO A 344 -15.86 -75.99 -15.08
C PRO A 344 -15.37 -76.23 -13.65
N GLU A 345 -14.23 -76.90 -13.48
CA GLU A 345 -13.67 -77.19 -12.16
C GLU A 345 -13.16 -75.91 -11.46
N MET A 346 -12.62 -74.96 -12.22
CA MET A 346 -12.15 -73.67 -11.71
C MET A 346 -13.31 -72.80 -11.20
N PHE A 347 -14.45 -72.85 -11.90
CA PHE A 347 -15.67 -72.16 -11.47
C PHE A 347 -16.31 -72.81 -10.23
N ARG A 348 -16.20 -74.14 -10.07
CA ARG A 348 -16.62 -74.83 -8.83
C ARG A 348 -15.72 -74.45 -7.65
N ALA A 349 -14.41 -74.41 -7.86
CA ALA A 349 -13.46 -73.99 -6.83
C ALA A 349 -13.71 -72.53 -6.39
N TYR A 350 -14.07 -71.65 -7.32
CA TYR A 350 -14.50 -70.28 -6.99
C TYR A 350 -15.76 -70.25 -6.13
N LEU A 351 -16.79 -71.05 -6.44
CA LEU A 351 -18.02 -71.13 -5.64
C LEU A 351 -17.80 -71.74 -4.26
N GLU A 352 -16.82 -72.62 -4.10
CA GLU A 352 -16.43 -73.19 -2.80
C GLU A 352 -15.70 -72.16 -1.94
N LYS A 353 -14.84 -71.35 -2.55
CA LYS A 353 -14.10 -70.28 -1.86
C LYS A 353 -14.96 -69.04 -1.58
N TYR A 354 -15.86 -68.69 -2.49
CA TYR A 354 -16.73 -67.49 -2.44
C TYR A 354 -18.20 -67.85 -2.71
N PRO A 355 -18.88 -68.56 -1.79
CA PRO A 355 -20.25 -69.06 -2.01
C PRO A 355 -21.28 -67.94 -2.19
N ASN A 356 -21.02 -66.76 -1.63
CA ASN A 356 -21.83 -65.53 -1.77
C ASN A 356 -21.07 -64.40 -2.49
N GLY A 357 -20.05 -64.76 -3.30
CA GLY A 357 -19.26 -63.79 -4.04
C GLY A 357 -20.06 -63.04 -5.11
N ASN A 358 -19.57 -61.85 -5.47
CA ASN A 358 -20.13 -61.00 -6.52
C ASN A 358 -20.24 -61.71 -7.89
N PHE A 359 -19.38 -62.68 -8.18
CA PHE A 359 -19.39 -63.44 -9.44
C PHE A 359 -20.00 -64.85 -9.33
N ALA A 360 -20.61 -65.20 -8.20
CA ALA A 360 -21.20 -66.54 -7.98
C ALA A 360 -22.29 -66.89 -9.01
N ALA A 361 -23.09 -65.92 -9.44
CA ALA A 361 -24.09 -66.12 -10.48
C ALA A 361 -23.45 -66.45 -11.84
N LEU A 362 -22.37 -65.75 -12.20
CA LEU A 362 -21.64 -65.96 -13.46
C LEU A 362 -20.88 -67.30 -13.47
N ALA A 363 -20.31 -67.69 -12.32
CA ALA A 363 -19.65 -68.99 -12.18
C ALA A 363 -20.62 -70.17 -12.44
N ARG A 364 -21.84 -70.09 -11.90
CA ARG A 364 -22.89 -71.12 -12.13
C ARG A 364 -23.28 -71.22 -13.61
N ILE A 365 -23.47 -70.07 -14.27
CA ILE A 365 -23.79 -70.01 -15.71
C ILE A 365 -22.69 -70.66 -16.57
N ASN A 366 -21.41 -70.44 -16.24
CA ASN A 366 -20.30 -71.03 -17.00
C ASN A 366 -20.17 -72.55 -16.81
N ILE A 367 -20.49 -73.06 -15.61
CA ILE A 367 -20.54 -74.52 -15.35
C ILE A 367 -21.65 -75.18 -16.20
N ASP A 368 -22.82 -74.54 -16.27
CA ASP A 368 -23.96 -75.04 -17.03
C ASP A 368 -23.70 -74.98 -18.55
N ALA A 369 -23.02 -73.92 -19.02
CA ALA A 369 -22.67 -73.75 -20.44
C ALA A 369 -21.65 -74.77 -20.96
N SER A 370 -20.82 -75.35 -20.09
CA SER A 370 -19.86 -76.42 -20.45
C SER A 370 -20.43 -77.83 -20.32
N SER A 371 -21.70 -77.97 -19.88
CA SER A 371 -22.39 -79.25 -19.74
C SER A 371 -23.34 -79.57 -20.91
N GLN A 372 -23.43 -78.68 -21.90
CA GLN A 372 -24.08 -78.88 -23.20
C GLN A 372 -23.03 -79.04 -24.29
#